data_AF-A0A257K9Z4-F1
#
_entry.id   AF-A0A257K9Z4-F1
#
_cell.length_a   1.000
_cell.length_b   1.000
_cell.length_c   1.000
_cell.angle_alpha   90.00
_cell.angle_beta   90.00
_cell.angle_gamma   90.00
#
_symmetry.space_group_name_H-M   'P 1'
#
loop_
_entity.id
_entity.type
_entity.pdbx_description
1 polymer ?
#
loop_
_entity_poly.entity_id
_entity_poly.type
_entity_poly.pdbx_seq_one_letter_code
_entity_poly.pdbx_strand_id
1 'polypeptide(L)'
;MTPKNTRFNNEFVNSYQYCIDNNLYLGVGNPASKILLIGKETSNDKIGFDDMSKFNLQSWHDIILNDKSFNDIGFLEDNALFPWKGQKFTIRSEKKDGTISGESGTSSTWYYYQYLTDLIYGKIKRKKEDLIDFHEFCFQSELNQLNAKQSNHIPKSDLLRINSIKDREKLFALNFFRNFEVTVLATGNYHRDFNFDIEKSFAVKWTGKTNVISKGNWYNLHYDNLENPNRILIHTRQFSTGITIELIEAIANECRIYV
;
A
#
# COMPACT_ATOMS: atom_id res chain seq x y z
N MET A 1 26.41 6.51 -19.39
CA MET A 1 26.63 5.26 -18.64
C MET A 1 25.40 4.40 -18.83
N THR A 2 25.54 3.25 -19.49
CA THR A 2 24.46 2.28 -19.67
C THR A 2 24.13 1.68 -18.30
N PRO A 3 22.86 1.70 -17.84
CA PRO A 3 22.52 1.06 -16.57
C PRO A 3 22.83 -0.43 -16.66
N LYS A 4 23.69 -0.91 -15.74
CA LYS A 4 23.91 -2.34 -15.48
C LYS A 4 22.54 -2.98 -15.22
N ASN A 5 22.32 -4.17 -15.77
CA ASN A 5 21.25 -5.13 -15.48
C ASN A 5 20.59 -4.87 -14.12
N THR A 6 19.53 -4.06 -14.08
CA THR A 6 18.86 -3.72 -12.82
C THR A 6 17.91 -4.85 -12.47
N ARG A 7 17.92 -5.31 -11.22
CA ARG A 7 16.90 -6.21 -10.65
C ARG A 7 15.46 -5.71 -10.89
N PHE A 8 15.31 -4.41 -11.12
CA PHE A 8 14.06 -3.74 -11.35
C PHE A 8 13.71 -3.66 -12.83
N ASN A 9 12.44 -3.90 -13.16
CA ASN A 9 11.94 -3.79 -14.52
C ASN A 9 11.88 -2.32 -14.99
N ASN A 10 11.80 -2.11 -16.30
CA ASN A 10 11.79 -0.77 -16.90
C ASN A 10 10.58 0.07 -16.46
N GLU A 11 9.43 -0.54 -16.19
CA GLU A 11 8.22 0.20 -15.78
C GLU A 11 8.40 0.81 -14.39
N PHE A 12 9.01 0.09 -13.46
CA PHE A 12 9.38 0.58 -12.14
C PHE A 12 10.40 1.72 -12.25
N VAL A 13 11.48 1.53 -13.02
CA VAL A 13 12.52 2.56 -13.19
C VAL A 13 11.94 3.83 -13.82
N ASN A 14 11.05 3.69 -14.81
CA ASN A 14 10.36 4.82 -15.42
C ASN A 14 9.44 5.54 -14.42
N SER A 15 8.74 4.79 -13.56
CA SER A 15 7.87 5.37 -12.53
C SER A 15 8.68 6.06 -11.43
N TYR A 16 9.82 5.51 -11.06
CA TYR A 16 10.79 6.15 -10.17
C TYR A 16 11.30 7.47 -10.75
N GLN A 17 11.68 7.50 -12.03
CA GLN A 17 12.10 8.74 -12.69
C GLN A 17 10.96 9.77 -12.74
N TYR A 18 9.74 9.34 -13.09
CA TYR A 18 8.57 10.22 -13.03
C TYR A 18 8.36 10.81 -11.63
N CYS A 19 8.53 10.02 -10.57
CA CYS A 19 8.44 10.50 -9.21
C CYS A 19 9.54 11.51 -8.85
N ILE A 20 10.78 11.34 -9.34
CA ILE A 20 11.85 12.35 -9.18
C ILE A 20 11.43 13.67 -9.82
N ASP A 21 11.01 13.61 -11.09
CA ASP A 21 10.71 14.80 -11.88
C ASP A 21 9.51 15.59 -11.32
N ASN A 22 8.62 14.92 -10.59
CA ASN A 22 7.40 15.50 -10.03
C ASN A 22 7.39 15.58 -8.49
N ASN A 23 8.50 15.24 -7.82
CA ASN A 23 8.61 15.17 -6.35
C ASN A 23 7.49 14.35 -5.67
N LEU A 24 7.20 13.16 -6.22
CA LEU A 24 6.13 12.29 -5.73
C LEU A 24 6.70 11.14 -4.91
N TYR A 25 5.94 10.71 -3.90
CA TYR A 25 6.19 9.43 -3.24
C TYR A 25 6.12 8.29 -4.26
N LEU A 26 6.93 7.24 -4.18
CA LEU A 26 6.80 6.10 -5.09
C LEU A 26 6.00 4.98 -4.41
N GLY A 27 6.44 4.59 -3.22
CA GLY A 27 5.93 3.43 -2.52
C GLY A 27 7.07 2.64 -1.87
N VAL A 28 6.72 1.53 -1.23
CA VAL A 28 7.65 0.63 -0.54
C VAL A 28 7.30 -0.84 -0.84
N GLY A 29 8.19 -1.77 -0.57
CA GLY A 29 7.95 -3.20 -0.82
C GLY A 29 8.52 -3.70 -2.16
N ASN A 30 8.04 -4.85 -2.60
CA ASN A 30 8.53 -5.56 -3.77
C ASN A 30 7.88 -5.04 -5.07
N PRO A 31 8.58 -4.32 -5.95
CA PRO A 31 8.02 -3.83 -7.21
C PRO A 31 7.80 -4.93 -8.26
N ALA A 32 8.32 -6.15 -8.03
CA ALA A 32 8.09 -7.30 -8.89
C ALA A 32 7.00 -8.24 -8.34
N SER A 33 6.28 -7.85 -7.29
CA SER A 33 5.17 -8.62 -6.74
C SER A 33 3.90 -8.50 -7.58
N LYS A 34 2.95 -9.40 -7.33
CA LYS A 34 1.63 -9.39 -7.98
C LYS A 34 0.60 -8.50 -7.28
N ILE A 35 0.91 -8.06 -6.05
CA ILE A 35 -0.04 -7.36 -5.18
C ILE A 35 0.41 -5.91 -4.98
N LEU A 36 -0.48 -4.97 -5.29
CA LEU A 36 -0.36 -3.56 -4.95
C LEU A 36 -1.32 -3.21 -3.81
N LEU A 37 -0.81 -2.68 -2.70
CA LEU A 37 -1.60 -2.17 -1.57
C LEU A 37 -1.58 -0.65 -1.59
N ILE A 38 -2.74 -0.01 -1.49
CA ILE A 38 -2.84 1.46 -1.48
C ILE A 38 -3.61 1.92 -0.25
N GLY A 39 -2.89 2.58 0.67
CA GLY A 39 -3.45 3.26 1.82
C GLY A 39 -3.87 4.70 1.52
N LYS A 40 -4.28 5.43 2.56
CA LYS A 40 -4.66 6.84 2.44
C LYS A 40 -3.44 7.75 2.42
N GLU A 41 -2.72 7.79 3.54
CA GLU A 41 -1.49 8.54 3.77
C GLU A 41 -0.77 7.92 4.98
N THR A 42 0.50 8.29 5.19
CA THR A 42 1.20 7.95 6.44
C THR A 42 0.71 8.80 7.61
N SER A 43 0.95 8.27 8.81
CA SER A 43 0.79 8.96 10.09
C SER A 43 2.09 8.94 10.89
N ASN A 44 3.24 8.90 10.21
CA ASN A 44 4.55 8.74 10.85
C ASN A 44 5.04 10.08 11.42
N ASP A 45 5.16 10.15 12.74
CA ASP A 45 5.61 11.33 13.47
C ASP A 45 7.04 11.77 13.15
N LYS A 46 7.85 10.89 12.57
CA LYS A 46 9.23 11.19 12.19
C LYS A 46 9.35 11.84 10.81
N ILE A 47 8.28 11.84 10.02
CA ILE A 47 8.25 12.40 8.67
C ILE A 47 7.54 13.75 8.74
N GLY A 48 8.15 14.80 8.19
CA GLY A 48 7.50 16.09 8.07
C GLY A 48 6.24 16.01 7.20
N PHE A 49 5.45 17.08 7.20
CA PHE A 49 4.15 17.12 6.52
C PHE A 49 4.22 16.73 5.02
N ASP A 50 5.29 17.14 4.32
CA ASP A 50 5.47 16.93 2.88
C ASP A 50 6.84 16.28 2.55
N ASP A 51 7.43 15.57 3.51
CA ASP A 51 8.77 14.97 3.34
C ASP A 51 8.74 13.50 2.86
N MET A 52 7.55 12.93 2.70
CA MET A 52 7.40 11.50 2.37
C MET A 52 8.12 11.14 1.06
N SER A 53 7.96 11.96 0.01
CA SER A 53 8.61 11.74 -1.29
C SER A 53 10.13 11.80 -1.16
N LYS A 54 10.66 12.82 -0.48
CA LYS A 54 12.10 13.03 -0.31
C LYS A 54 12.81 11.81 0.29
N PHE A 55 12.32 11.30 1.43
CA PHE A 55 12.95 10.14 2.08
C PHE A 55 12.79 8.87 1.23
N ASN A 56 11.62 8.68 0.62
CA ASN A 56 11.34 7.52 -0.19
C ASN A 56 12.20 7.45 -1.46
N LEU A 57 12.34 8.57 -2.17
CA LEU A 57 13.14 8.67 -3.39
C LEU A 57 14.63 8.52 -3.08
N GLN A 58 15.11 9.10 -1.97
CA GLN A 58 16.49 8.89 -1.53
C GLN A 58 16.77 7.42 -1.21
N SER A 59 15.81 6.72 -0.57
CA SER A 59 15.96 5.30 -0.28
C SER A 59 15.96 4.46 -1.56
N TRP A 60 15.07 4.72 -2.51
CA TRP A 60 15.07 4.04 -3.81
C TRP A 60 16.33 4.33 -4.63
N HIS A 61 16.85 5.56 -4.58
CA HIS A 61 18.12 5.90 -5.22
C HIS A 61 19.25 4.98 -4.74
N ASP A 62 19.40 4.82 -3.43
CA ASP A 62 20.42 3.97 -2.82
C ASP A 62 20.22 2.48 -3.17
N ILE A 63 18.97 2.00 -3.15
CA ILE A 63 18.64 0.62 -3.52
C ILE A 63 19.00 0.33 -4.99
N ILE A 64 18.62 1.22 -5.91
CA ILE A 64 18.85 1.06 -7.35
C ILE A 64 20.35 1.18 -7.65
N LEU A 65 21.03 2.18 -7.07
CA LEU A 65 22.46 2.42 -7.30
C LEU A 65 23.33 1.24 -6.85
N ASN A 66 22.97 0.61 -5.72
CA ASN A 66 23.72 -0.48 -5.12
C ASN A 66 23.14 -1.88 -5.40
N ASP A 67 22.11 -1.99 -6.25
CA ASP A 67 21.39 -3.24 -6.58
C ASP A 67 20.97 -4.07 -5.34
N LYS A 68 20.49 -3.38 -4.30
CA LYS A 68 20.14 -4.01 -3.01
C LYS A 68 18.94 -4.95 -3.13
N SER A 69 18.99 -6.03 -2.37
CA SER A 69 17.95 -7.04 -2.20
C SER A 69 17.39 -7.07 -0.78
N PHE A 70 16.30 -7.81 -0.58
CA PHE A 70 15.75 -8.07 0.76
C PHE A 70 16.77 -8.67 1.75
N ASN A 71 17.71 -9.47 1.26
CA ASN A 71 18.75 -10.08 2.09
C ASN A 71 19.80 -9.07 2.56
N ASP A 72 19.94 -7.95 1.86
CA ASP A 72 20.86 -6.87 2.21
C ASP A 72 20.28 -5.93 3.26
N ILE A 73 18.97 -6.04 3.54
CA ILE A 73 18.28 -5.18 4.51
C ILE A 73 18.46 -5.75 5.91
N GLY A 74 19.05 -4.93 6.78
CA GLY A 74 19.33 -5.23 8.17
C GLY A 74 18.06 -5.35 9.01
N PHE A 75 18.21 -5.96 10.19
CA PHE A 75 17.14 -6.03 11.19
C PHE A 75 16.88 -4.62 11.75
N LEU A 76 15.60 -4.22 11.82
CA LEU A 76 15.09 -2.89 12.17
C LEU A 76 15.52 -1.75 11.23
N GLU A 77 16.07 -2.07 10.06
CA GLU A 77 16.37 -1.08 9.04
C GLU A 77 15.07 -0.52 8.44
N ASP A 78 15.05 0.78 8.18
CA ASP A 78 13.97 1.48 7.47
C ASP A 78 14.46 1.83 6.06
N ASN A 79 14.02 1.06 5.07
CA ASN A 79 14.30 1.33 3.68
C ASN A 79 13.06 1.08 2.81
N ALA A 80 13.05 1.62 1.59
CA ALA A 80 11.89 1.52 0.73
C ALA A 80 11.62 0.09 0.23
N LEU A 81 12.62 -0.81 0.21
CA LEU A 81 12.37 -2.20 -0.17
C LEU A 81 11.63 -2.96 0.94
N PHE A 82 12.02 -2.78 2.20
CA PHE A 82 11.41 -3.41 3.37
C PHE A 82 11.51 -2.47 4.58
N PRO A 83 10.51 -1.61 4.79
CA PRO A 83 10.55 -0.66 5.89
C PRO A 83 10.35 -1.36 7.24
N TRP A 84 11.20 -1.03 8.21
CA TRP A 84 11.18 -1.54 9.58
C TRP A 84 11.20 -3.07 9.67
N LYS A 85 12.13 -3.72 8.95
CA LYS A 85 12.27 -5.18 8.94
C LYS A 85 12.44 -5.74 10.35
N GLY A 86 11.81 -6.87 10.66
CA GLY A 86 11.96 -7.51 11.97
C GLY A 86 10.85 -7.22 13.00
N GLN A 87 9.78 -6.54 12.60
CA GLN A 87 8.58 -6.44 13.43
C GLN A 87 7.85 -7.78 13.54
N LYS A 88 7.26 -8.03 14.70
CA LYS A 88 6.47 -9.24 14.98
C LYS A 88 5.04 -9.14 14.45
N PHE A 89 4.43 -10.29 14.15
CA PHE A 89 3.03 -10.47 13.77
C PHE A 89 2.10 -10.34 14.99
N THR A 90 2.20 -9.20 15.66
CA THR A 90 1.36 -8.77 16.77
C THR A 90 1.18 -7.25 16.67
N ILE A 91 0.06 -6.73 17.12
CA ILE A 91 -0.19 -5.28 17.10
C ILE A 91 0.50 -4.65 18.31
N ARG A 92 1.36 -3.66 18.08
CA ARG A 92 1.88 -2.79 19.14
C ARG A 92 0.85 -1.69 19.44
N SER A 93 0.48 -1.56 20.71
CA SER A 93 -0.39 -0.48 21.18
C SER A 93 0.12 0.09 22.48
N GLU A 94 0.08 1.41 22.59
CA GLU A 94 0.44 2.17 23.79
C GLU A 94 -0.81 2.84 24.36
N LYS A 95 -1.10 2.58 25.63
CA LYS A 95 -2.25 3.14 26.34
C LYS A 95 -1.90 4.53 26.89
N LYS A 96 -2.93 5.29 27.28
CA LYS A 96 -2.77 6.64 27.88
C LYS A 96 -1.93 6.63 29.16
N ASP A 97 -1.89 5.52 29.88
CA ASP A 97 -1.10 5.32 31.10
C ASP A 97 0.37 4.93 30.81
N GLY A 98 0.78 4.89 29.54
CA GLY A 98 2.12 4.49 29.12
C GLY A 98 2.31 2.97 29.01
N THR A 99 1.29 2.16 29.33
CA THR A 99 1.38 0.70 29.20
C THR A 99 1.48 0.31 27.73
N ILE A 100 2.55 -0.41 27.38
CA ILE A 100 2.76 -0.97 26.04
C ILE A 100 2.28 -2.42 26.02
N SER A 101 1.57 -2.78 24.97
CA SER A 101 1.18 -4.16 24.64
C SER A 101 1.69 -4.53 23.26
N GLY A 102 2.10 -5.79 23.07
CA GLY A 102 2.69 -6.25 21.82
C GLY A 102 4.04 -5.59 21.53
N GLU A 103 4.96 -5.63 22.50
CA GLU A 103 6.33 -5.12 22.36
C GLU A 103 6.99 -5.69 21.09
N SER A 104 7.70 -4.85 20.33
CA SER A 104 8.24 -5.19 18.99
C SER A 104 7.20 -5.57 17.92
N GLY A 105 5.91 -5.39 18.21
CA GLY A 105 4.82 -5.57 17.24
C GLY A 105 4.77 -4.47 16.18
N THR A 106 3.88 -4.66 15.22
CA THR A 106 3.66 -3.75 14.10
C THR A 106 2.38 -2.90 14.28
N SER A 107 2.12 -2.01 13.32
CA SER A 107 0.87 -1.25 13.25
C SER A 107 -0.32 -2.17 12.93
N SER A 108 -1.54 -1.74 13.29
CA SER A 108 -2.75 -2.48 12.93
C SER A 108 -2.89 -2.65 11.41
N THR A 109 -2.58 -1.60 10.64
CA THR A 109 -2.59 -1.64 9.18
C THR A 109 -1.70 -2.73 8.63
N TRP A 110 -0.43 -2.76 9.06
CA TRP A 110 0.55 -3.74 8.58
C TRP A 110 0.24 -5.15 9.06
N TYR A 111 -0.32 -5.31 10.26
CA TYR A 111 -0.84 -6.60 10.71
C TYR A 111 -1.91 -7.13 9.76
N TYR A 112 -2.87 -6.29 9.34
CA TYR A 112 -3.92 -6.70 8.42
C TYR A 112 -3.42 -6.91 6.98
N TYR A 113 -2.44 -6.14 6.53
CA TYR A 113 -1.76 -6.40 5.24
C TYR A 113 -1.03 -7.74 5.26
N GLN A 114 -0.27 -8.04 6.33
CA GLN A 114 0.32 -9.37 6.49
C GLN A 114 -0.75 -10.45 6.46
N TYR A 115 -1.80 -10.30 7.25
CA TYR A 115 -2.85 -11.31 7.32
C TYR A 115 -3.55 -11.53 5.96
N LEU A 116 -3.83 -10.45 5.22
CA LEU A 116 -4.36 -10.53 3.87
C LEU A 116 -3.41 -11.27 2.93
N THR A 117 -2.14 -10.88 2.89
CA THR A 117 -1.15 -11.51 1.99
C THR A 117 -0.95 -13.00 2.32
N ASP A 118 -0.91 -13.37 3.60
CA ASP A 118 -0.84 -14.78 4.02
C ASP A 118 -2.05 -15.57 3.53
N LEU A 119 -3.25 -15.00 3.65
CA LEU A 119 -4.47 -15.65 3.17
C LEU A 119 -4.49 -15.79 1.65
N ILE A 120 -4.04 -14.78 0.91
CA ILE A 120 -3.97 -14.80 -0.56
C ILE A 120 -2.99 -15.89 -1.04
N TYR A 121 -1.81 -16.00 -0.42
CA TYR A 121 -0.82 -17.02 -0.78
C TYR A 121 -1.03 -18.38 -0.11
N GLY A 122 -2.11 -18.58 0.65
CA GLY A 122 -2.39 -19.84 1.34
C GLY A 122 -1.33 -20.24 2.36
N LYS A 123 -0.66 -19.27 2.98
CA LYS A 123 0.39 -19.51 3.97
C LYS A 123 -0.19 -20.12 5.25
N ILE A 124 0.65 -20.86 5.97
CA ILE A 124 0.30 -21.43 7.28
C ILE A 124 0.03 -20.27 8.26
N LYS A 125 -0.96 -20.45 9.13
CA LYS A 125 -1.32 -19.49 10.18
C LYS A 125 -0.11 -19.14 11.04
N ARG A 126 0.25 -17.85 11.05
CA ARG A 126 1.34 -17.30 11.88
C ARG A 126 1.02 -17.31 13.37
N LYS A 127 2.07 -17.44 14.17
CA LYS A 127 2.12 -17.19 15.61
C LYS A 127 2.47 -15.73 15.87
N LYS A 128 2.19 -15.24 17.08
CA LYS A 128 2.46 -13.85 17.48
C LYS A 128 3.96 -13.49 17.43
N GLU A 129 4.84 -14.47 17.63
CA GLU A 129 6.29 -14.29 17.62
C GLU A 129 6.90 -14.33 16.22
N ASP A 130 6.13 -14.75 15.21
CA ASP A 130 6.60 -14.76 13.83
C ASP A 130 6.80 -13.32 13.35
N LEU A 131 7.76 -13.12 12.44
CA LEU A 131 7.99 -11.81 11.85
C LEU A 131 7.00 -11.55 10.71
N ILE A 132 6.65 -10.27 10.51
CA ILE A 132 5.97 -9.87 9.28
C ILE A 132 6.99 -9.80 8.13
N ASP A 133 6.55 -10.18 6.94
CA ASP A 133 7.31 -10.27 5.69
C ASP A 133 6.52 -9.81 4.46
N PHE A 134 5.32 -9.27 4.63
CA PHE A 134 4.40 -9.00 3.51
C PHE A 134 4.97 -8.06 2.44
N HIS A 135 5.91 -7.18 2.79
CA HIS A 135 6.62 -6.32 1.83
C HIS A 135 7.40 -7.11 0.77
N GLU A 136 7.78 -8.37 1.03
CA GLU A 136 8.38 -9.25 0.03
C GLU A 136 7.35 -9.72 -1.02
N PHE A 137 6.07 -9.66 -0.68
CA PHE A 137 4.94 -10.21 -1.45
C PHE A 137 4.01 -9.14 -2.02
N CYS A 138 4.25 -7.86 -1.72
CA CYS A 138 3.47 -6.75 -2.25
C CYS A 138 4.33 -5.50 -2.47
N PHE A 139 3.88 -4.63 -3.35
CA PHE A 139 4.24 -3.22 -3.36
C PHE A 139 3.16 -2.42 -2.63
N GLN A 140 3.54 -1.45 -1.81
CA GLN A 140 2.64 -0.55 -1.09
C GLN A 140 2.84 0.88 -1.57
N SER A 141 1.75 1.63 -1.72
CA SER A 141 1.80 3.08 -1.92
C SER A 141 0.66 3.78 -1.16
N GLU A 142 0.57 5.10 -1.25
CA GLU A 142 -0.46 5.90 -0.56
C GLU A 142 -1.22 6.79 -1.55
N LEU A 143 -2.52 7.01 -1.33
CA LEU A 143 -3.32 7.88 -2.19
C LEU A 143 -2.91 9.35 -2.08
N ASN A 144 -2.44 9.76 -0.89
CA ASN A 144 -1.99 11.09 -0.56
C ASN A 144 -0.59 11.00 0.09
N GLN A 145 0.36 11.82 -0.39
CA GLN A 145 1.72 11.84 0.15
C GLN A 145 1.89 12.79 1.35
N LEU A 146 0.91 13.66 1.61
CA LEU A 146 0.94 14.56 2.76
C LEU A 146 0.62 13.80 4.03
N ASN A 147 1.58 13.77 4.95
CA ASN A 147 1.49 13.09 6.24
C ASN A 147 0.38 13.69 7.09
N ALA A 148 -0.48 12.85 7.69
CA ALA A 148 -1.52 13.30 8.58
C ALA A 148 -1.84 12.28 9.68
N LYS A 149 -1.61 12.66 10.94
CA LYS A 149 -1.96 11.82 12.10
C LYS A 149 -3.46 11.55 12.22
N GLN A 150 -4.27 12.55 11.89
CA GLN A 150 -5.73 12.53 12.03
C GLN A 150 -6.38 13.14 10.80
N SER A 151 -6.45 12.36 9.72
CA SER A 151 -6.93 12.86 8.46
C SER A 151 -8.42 13.19 8.42
N ASN A 152 -9.20 12.64 9.36
CA ASN A 152 -10.60 13.00 9.60
C ASN A 152 -10.80 14.43 10.13
N HIS A 153 -9.76 15.08 10.66
CA HIS A 153 -9.82 16.47 11.13
C HIS A 153 -9.44 17.49 10.05
N ILE A 154 -8.97 17.03 8.90
CA ILE A 154 -8.60 17.90 7.79
C ILE A 154 -9.83 18.13 6.91
N PRO A 155 -10.18 19.38 6.58
CA PRO A 155 -11.32 19.67 5.72
C PRO A 155 -11.20 18.97 4.37
N LYS A 156 -12.33 18.49 3.83
CA LYS A 156 -12.35 17.89 2.48
C LYS A 156 -12.03 18.91 1.38
N SER A 157 -12.16 20.21 1.68
CA SER A 157 -11.78 21.32 0.82
C SER A 157 -10.30 21.70 0.89
N ASP A 158 -9.46 20.94 1.61
CA ASP A 158 -8.03 21.21 1.72
C ASP A 158 -7.35 21.10 0.34
N LEU A 159 -6.90 22.24 -0.18
CA LEU A 159 -6.36 22.33 -1.54
C LEU A 159 -5.03 21.60 -1.70
N LEU A 160 -4.20 21.54 -0.65
CA LEU A 160 -2.93 20.83 -0.69
C LEU A 160 -3.15 19.33 -0.87
N ARG A 161 -4.09 18.76 -0.12
CA ARG A 161 -4.48 17.35 -0.25
C ARG A 161 -5.15 17.07 -1.59
N ILE A 162 -6.06 17.94 -2.04
CA ILE A 162 -6.70 17.78 -3.35
C ILE A 162 -5.64 17.75 -4.45
N ASN A 163 -4.66 18.67 -4.42
CA ASN A 163 -3.59 18.72 -5.42
C ASN A 163 -2.67 17.52 -5.33
N SER A 164 -2.24 17.14 -4.13
CA SER A 164 -1.48 15.91 -3.88
C SER A 164 -2.17 14.71 -4.50
N ILE A 165 -3.45 14.46 -4.17
CA ILE A 165 -4.20 13.31 -4.71
C ILE A 165 -4.34 13.37 -6.24
N LYS A 166 -4.52 14.55 -6.83
CA LYS A 166 -4.56 14.71 -8.29
C LYS A 166 -3.22 14.37 -8.97
N ASP A 167 -2.09 14.73 -8.37
CA ASP A 167 -0.78 14.36 -8.90
C ASP A 167 -0.51 12.86 -8.72
N ARG A 168 -0.98 12.28 -7.61
CA ARG A 168 -0.97 10.84 -7.37
C ARG A 168 -1.85 10.08 -8.37
N GLU A 169 -2.99 10.62 -8.80
CA GLU A 169 -3.84 10.07 -9.87
C GLU A 169 -3.06 9.88 -11.17
N LYS A 170 -2.24 10.87 -11.56
CA LYS A 170 -1.37 10.77 -12.75
C LYS A 170 -0.31 9.69 -12.59
N LEU A 171 0.26 9.56 -11.39
CA LEU A 171 1.23 8.51 -11.09
C LEU A 171 0.60 7.11 -11.20
N PHE A 172 -0.57 6.89 -10.60
CA PHE A 172 -1.25 5.60 -10.65
C PHE A 172 -1.71 5.21 -12.07
N ALA A 173 -1.79 6.18 -12.99
CA ALA A 173 -2.04 5.94 -14.40
C ALA A 173 -0.84 5.39 -15.19
N LEU A 174 0.36 5.31 -14.59
CA LEU A 174 1.53 4.69 -15.22
C LEU A 174 1.38 3.16 -15.27
N ASN A 175 2.01 2.54 -16.29
CA ASN A 175 1.94 1.09 -16.51
C ASN A 175 2.35 0.28 -15.28
N PHE A 176 3.41 0.70 -14.58
CA PHE A 176 3.86 0.03 -13.36
C PHE A 176 2.73 -0.20 -12.35
N PHE A 177 1.95 0.84 -12.04
CA PHE A 177 0.85 0.74 -11.07
C PHE A 177 -0.38 0.03 -11.63
N ARG A 178 -0.58 0.04 -12.94
CA ARG A 178 -1.67 -0.68 -13.59
C ARG A 178 -1.39 -2.17 -13.69
N ASN A 179 -0.14 -2.59 -13.87
CA ASN A 179 0.14 -3.97 -14.28
C ASN A 179 0.08 -5.01 -13.15
N PHE A 180 -0.10 -4.60 -11.89
CA PHE A 180 -0.33 -5.55 -10.78
C PHE A 180 -1.61 -6.36 -11.00
N GLU A 181 -1.51 -7.68 -10.84
CA GLU A 181 -2.64 -8.61 -10.96
C GLU A 181 -3.70 -8.38 -9.89
N VAL A 182 -3.28 -7.98 -8.69
CA VAL A 182 -4.15 -7.64 -7.57
C VAL A 182 -3.82 -6.24 -7.06
N THR A 183 -4.79 -5.33 -7.07
CA THR A 183 -4.69 -4.04 -6.38
C THR A 183 -5.71 -3.95 -5.24
N VAL A 184 -5.29 -3.59 -4.04
CA VAL A 184 -6.18 -3.35 -2.89
C VAL A 184 -6.11 -1.88 -2.48
N LEU A 185 -7.16 -1.15 -2.84
CA LEU A 185 -7.34 0.26 -2.52
C LEU A 185 -8.10 0.40 -1.18
N ALA A 186 -7.36 0.39 -0.08
CA ALA A 186 -7.86 0.47 1.30
C ALA A 186 -8.02 1.92 1.77
N THR A 187 -8.81 2.72 1.06
CA THR A 187 -8.90 4.18 1.26
C THR A 187 -10.29 4.66 1.70
N GLY A 188 -11.27 3.75 1.75
CA GLY A 188 -12.65 4.08 2.08
C GLY A 188 -13.22 5.11 1.11
N ASN A 189 -13.79 6.19 1.64
CA ASN A 189 -14.48 7.20 0.84
C ASN A 189 -13.56 8.27 0.23
N TYR A 190 -12.23 8.14 0.36
CA TYR A 190 -11.28 9.14 -0.14
C TYR A 190 -11.45 9.44 -1.61
N HIS A 191 -11.68 8.42 -2.43
CA HIS A 191 -11.89 8.62 -3.86
C HIS A 191 -13.05 9.60 -4.15
N ARG A 192 -14.15 9.49 -3.40
CA ARG A 192 -15.30 10.38 -3.50
C ARG A 192 -15.02 11.74 -2.87
N ASP A 193 -14.39 11.74 -1.69
CA ASP A 193 -14.14 12.96 -0.92
C ASP A 193 -13.16 13.91 -1.62
N PHE A 194 -12.25 13.38 -2.45
CA PHE A 194 -11.22 14.14 -3.16
C PHE A 194 -11.29 14.01 -4.69
N ASN A 195 -12.37 13.44 -5.21
CA ASN A 195 -12.61 13.26 -6.65
C ASN A 195 -11.46 12.56 -7.39
N PHE A 196 -10.97 11.46 -6.82
CA PHE A 196 -10.01 10.56 -7.47
C PHE A 196 -10.76 9.51 -8.28
N ASP A 197 -10.45 9.41 -9.57
CA ASP A 197 -11.08 8.47 -10.48
C ASP A 197 -10.34 7.12 -10.49
N ILE A 198 -10.92 6.13 -9.79
CA ILE A 198 -10.34 4.78 -9.68
C ILE A 198 -10.28 4.10 -11.05
N GLU A 199 -11.37 4.15 -11.82
CA GLU A 199 -11.49 3.45 -13.09
C GLU A 199 -10.47 3.98 -14.10
N LYS A 200 -10.32 5.31 -14.19
CA LYS A 200 -9.33 5.96 -15.04
C LYS A 200 -7.90 5.72 -14.57
N SER A 201 -7.64 5.79 -13.27
CA SER A 201 -6.29 5.61 -12.73
C SER A 201 -5.77 4.21 -13.05
N PHE A 202 -6.56 3.17 -12.78
CA PHE A 202 -6.09 1.79 -12.89
C PHE A 202 -6.48 1.08 -14.19
N ALA A 203 -7.21 1.78 -15.09
CA ALA A 203 -7.78 1.21 -16.30
C ALA A 203 -8.62 -0.04 -16.00
N VAL A 204 -9.59 0.11 -15.10
CA VAL A 204 -10.50 -0.94 -14.62
C VAL A 204 -11.94 -0.45 -14.65
N LYS A 205 -12.90 -1.37 -14.55
CA LYS A 205 -14.33 -1.12 -14.54
C LYS A 205 -14.98 -1.65 -13.28
N TRP A 206 -15.76 -0.81 -12.59
CA TRP A 206 -16.54 -1.26 -11.42
C TRP A 206 -17.65 -2.23 -11.85
N THR A 207 -17.88 -3.29 -11.09
CA THR A 207 -18.97 -4.26 -11.33
C THR A 207 -20.37 -3.69 -11.10
N GLY A 208 -20.49 -2.47 -10.60
CA GLY A 208 -21.77 -1.80 -10.34
C GLY A 208 -22.46 -2.23 -9.05
N LYS A 209 -21.82 -3.06 -8.21
CA LYS A 209 -22.37 -3.52 -6.93
C LYS A 209 -21.33 -3.48 -5.82
N THR A 210 -21.78 -3.05 -4.64
CA THR A 210 -21.02 -3.13 -3.39
C THR A 210 -21.32 -4.43 -2.67
N ASN A 211 -20.28 -5.17 -2.30
CA ASN A 211 -20.37 -6.33 -1.43
C ASN A 211 -20.29 -5.88 0.03
N VAL A 212 -21.37 -6.07 0.79
CA VAL A 212 -21.47 -5.66 2.19
C VAL A 212 -21.37 -6.91 3.07
N ILE A 213 -20.34 -6.97 3.91
CA ILE A 213 -20.16 -8.05 4.89
C ILE A 213 -20.87 -7.69 6.20
N SER A 214 -20.70 -6.46 6.66
CA SER A 214 -21.37 -5.92 7.84
C SER A 214 -21.32 -4.39 7.85
N LYS A 215 -21.90 -3.75 8.88
CA LYS A 215 -21.87 -2.30 9.02
C LYS A 215 -20.42 -1.79 9.00
N GLY A 216 -20.09 -1.00 7.99
CA GLY A 216 -18.76 -0.43 7.81
C GLY A 216 -17.72 -1.37 7.21
N ASN A 217 -18.06 -2.65 6.93
CA ASN A 217 -17.19 -3.63 6.28
C ASN A 217 -17.78 -4.03 4.94
N TRP A 218 -17.17 -3.54 3.88
CA TRP A 218 -17.63 -3.69 2.51
C TRP A 218 -16.44 -3.65 1.55
N TYR A 219 -16.64 -4.14 0.34
CA TYR A 219 -15.68 -3.98 -0.75
C TYR A 219 -16.41 -3.89 -2.10
N ASN A 220 -15.77 -3.22 -3.05
CA ASN A 220 -16.17 -3.07 -4.45
C ASN A 220 -15.15 -3.78 -5.33
N LEU A 221 -15.64 -4.44 -6.38
CA LEU A 221 -14.82 -5.16 -7.33
C LEU A 221 -14.68 -4.36 -8.61
N HIS A 222 -13.46 -4.22 -9.10
CA HIS A 222 -13.16 -3.63 -10.38
C HIS A 222 -12.27 -4.58 -11.18
N TYR A 223 -12.50 -4.66 -12.49
CA TYR A 223 -11.73 -5.53 -13.38
C TYR A 223 -11.20 -4.78 -14.60
N ASP A 224 -10.06 -5.20 -15.12
CA ASP A 224 -9.55 -4.69 -16.40
C ASP A 224 -10.46 -5.05 -17.59
N ASN A 225 -11.11 -6.22 -17.51
CA ASN A 225 -12.13 -6.68 -18.43
C ASN A 225 -13.22 -7.45 -17.65
N LEU A 226 -14.50 -7.10 -17.85
CA LEU A 226 -15.61 -7.70 -17.10
C LEU A 226 -15.97 -9.13 -17.55
N GLU A 227 -15.58 -9.53 -18.76
CA GLU A 227 -15.88 -10.86 -19.31
C GLU A 227 -14.76 -11.86 -19.02
N ASN A 228 -13.51 -11.42 -19.17
CA ASN A 228 -12.32 -12.24 -18.94
C ASN A 228 -11.24 -11.44 -18.21
N PRO A 229 -11.36 -11.27 -16.88
CA PRO A 229 -10.45 -10.44 -16.10
C PRO A 229 -9.07 -11.08 -15.98
N ASN A 230 -8.02 -10.29 -16.24
CA ASN A 230 -6.64 -10.67 -15.92
C ASN A 230 -6.14 -9.99 -14.66
N ARG A 231 -6.79 -8.89 -14.26
CA ARG A 231 -6.43 -8.11 -13.07
C ARG A 231 -7.68 -7.72 -12.30
N ILE A 232 -7.54 -7.66 -10.98
CA ILE A 232 -8.60 -7.25 -10.06
C ILE A 232 -8.13 -6.05 -9.23
N LEU A 233 -9.03 -5.07 -9.06
CA LEU A 233 -8.89 -4.03 -8.05
C LEU A 233 -10.03 -4.12 -7.04
N ILE A 234 -9.65 -4.21 -5.78
CA ILE A 234 -10.55 -4.21 -4.62
C ILE A 234 -10.55 -2.81 -4.01
N HIS A 235 -11.68 -2.11 -4.09
CA HIS A 235 -11.85 -0.85 -3.37
C HIS A 235 -12.63 -1.09 -2.08
N THR A 236 -12.06 -0.71 -0.94
CA THR A 236 -12.63 -1.03 0.38
C THR A 236 -12.31 0.06 1.40
N ARG A 237 -12.84 -0.10 2.62
CA ARG A 237 -12.49 0.70 3.78
C ARG A 237 -10.98 0.66 4.08
N GLN A 238 -10.52 1.58 4.91
CA GLN A 238 -9.16 1.51 5.45
C GLN A 238 -8.98 0.28 6.33
N PHE A 239 -7.80 -0.36 6.20
CA PHE A 239 -7.33 -1.46 7.03
C PHE A 239 -6.85 -0.90 8.37
N SER A 240 -7.80 -0.51 9.21
CA SER A 240 -7.55 0.09 10.51
C SER A 240 -8.62 -0.37 11.51
N THR A 241 -8.73 0.31 12.66
CA THR A 241 -9.66 -0.05 13.72
C THR A 241 -11.09 -0.32 13.21
N GLY A 242 -11.61 -1.50 13.58
CA GLY A 242 -12.97 -1.94 13.26
C GLY A 242 -13.09 -2.75 11.98
N ILE A 243 -12.00 -3.01 11.23
CA ILE A 243 -12.02 -4.00 10.14
C ILE A 243 -12.23 -5.40 10.72
N THR A 244 -13.05 -6.20 10.06
CA THR A 244 -13.37 -7.57 10.49
C THR A 244 -12.52 -8.59 9.75
N ILE A 245 -12.24 -9.73 10.40
CA ILE A 245 -11.51 -10.84 9.78
C ILE A 245 -12.28 -11.36 8.56
N GLU A 246 -13.60 -11.43 8.66
CA GLU A 246 -14.51 -11.87 7.60
C GLU A 246 -14.40 -10.98 6.34
N LEU A 247 -14.12 -9.68 6.50
CA LEU A 247 -13.88 -8.81 5.35
C LEU A 247 -12.57 -9.16 4.66
N ILE A 248 -11.51 -9.37 5.44
CA ILE A 248 -10.18 -9.68 4.91
C ILE A 248 -10.20 -11.05 4.22
N GLU A 249 -10.87 -12.04 4.80
CA GLU A 249 -11.06 -13.36 4.19
C GLU A 249 -11.88 -13.29 2.90
N ALA A 250 -12.96 -12.50 2.87
CA ALA A 250 -13.74 -12.28 1.65
C ALA A 250 -12.88 -11.65 0.54
N ILE A 251 -12.11 -10.61 0.86
CA ILE A 251 -11.18 -9.98 -0.09
C ILE A 251 -10.12 -10.98 -0.57
N ALA A 252 -9.52 -11.76 0.35
CA ALA A 252 -8.51 -12.74 -0.01
C ALA A 252 -9.04 -13.80 -0.99
N ASN A 253 -10.28 -14.25 -0.81
CA ASN A 253 -10.92 -15.22 -1.70
C ASN A 253 -11.07 -14.69 -3.13
N GLU A 254 -11.41 -13.41 -3.30
CA GLU A 254 -11.49 -12.77 -4.62
C GLU A 254 -10.10 -12.66 -5.29
N CYS A 255 -9.06 -12.40 -4.50
CA CYS A 255 -7.71 -12.17 -5.01
C CYS A 255 -6.94 -13.45 -5.36
N ARG A 256 -7.22 -14.58 -4.70
CA ARG A 256 -6.44 -15.84 -4.82
C ARG A 256 -6.26 -16.36 -6.24
N ILE A 257 -7.24 -16.16 -7.12
CA ILE A 257 -7.20 -16.68 -8.48
C ILE A 257 -6.20 -15.94 -9.39
N TYR A 258 -5.69 -14.78 -8.94
CA TYR A 258 -4.79 -13.91 -9.70
C TYR A 258 -3.31 -14.05 -9.29
N VAL A 259 -3.02 -14.73 -8.17
CA VAL A 259 -1.66 -14.86 -7.61
C VAL A 259 -0.99 -16.19 -7.86
#